data_AF-A0A1M6PML1-F1
#
_entry.id   AF-A0A1M6PML1-F1
#
_cell.length_a   1.000
_cell.length_b   1.000
_cell.length_c   1.000
_cell.angle_alpha   90.00
_cell.angle_beta   90.00
_cell.angle_gamma   90.00
#
_symmetry.space_group_name_H-M   'P 1'
#
loop_
_entity.id
_entity.type
_entity.pdbx_description
1 polymer ?
#
loop_
_entity_poly.entity_id
_entity_poly.type
_entity_poly.pdbx_seq_one_letter_code
_entity_poly.pdbx_strand_id
1 'polypeptide(L)'
;MNAEEVKKTYSEGMTIVLAETKGEGRMPAGLRGTVKYVDDIGQIHMKWENGSSLALNVEEDKFIMVEETKKISVILVEPGKYPKVIEMENSLEAMQEAVGGYIEEYMPFIDDVAIVCNEEGKMNGEELNRAVYDKDGELMDIVAGKFFVCYAPIESENFQSLPKDLENKYRDKFKYPERFFKQNGEIKVAPYKPVTKDMER
;
A
#
# COMPACT_ATOMS: atom_id res chain seq x y z
N MET A 1 -17.52 12.03 21.48
CA MET A 1 -16.15 11.49 21.78
C MET A 1 -15.58 12.34 22.91
N ASN A 2 -14.79 11.78 23.82
CA ASN A 2 -14.09 12.61 24.82
C ASN A 2 -12.86 13.32 24.20
N ALA A 3 -12.34 14.36 24.86
CA ALA A 3 -11.23 15.15 24.31
C ALA A 3 -9.95 14.33 24.04
N GLU A 4 -9.66 13.30 24.83
CA GLU A 4 -8.50 12.41 24.60
C GLU A 4 -8.67 11.55 23.35
N GLU A 5 -9.87 11.04 23.09
CA GLU A 5 -10.21 10.28 21.88
C GLU A 5 -10.10 11.16 20.63
N VAL A 6 -10.54 12.42 20.72
CA VAL A 6 -10.40 13.38 19.61
C VAL A 6 -8.93 13.68 19.34
N LYS A 7 -8.11 13.91 20.38
CA LYS A 7 -6.66 14.14 20.23
C LYS A 7 -5.94 12.96 19.57
N LYS A 8 -6.39 11.72 19.81
CA LYS A 8 -5.83 10.51 19.17
C LYS A 8 -6.27 10.37 17.71
N THR A 9 -7.52 10.69 17.42
CA THR A 9 -8.10 10.54 16.09
C THR A 9 -7.62 11.63 15.13
N TYR A 10 -7.55 12.89 15.58
CA TYR A 10 -7.27 14.05 14.73
C TYR A 10 -5.90 14.64 15.04
N SER A 11 -4.89 14.20 14.29
CA SER A 11 -3.51 14.64 14.42
C SER A 11 -3.21 15.86 13.53
N GLU A 12 -2.22 16.67 13.95
CA GLU A 12 -1.76 17.83 13.18
C GLU A 12 -1.38 17.42 11.74
N GLY A 13 -1.84 18.20 10.75
CA GLY A 13 -1.61 17.97 9.34
C GLY A 13 -2.69 17.15 8.63
N MET A 14 -3.59 16.46 9.35
CA MET A 14 -4.70 15.71 8.71
C MET A 14 -5.59 16.64 7.89
N THR A 15 -5.96 16.21 6.68
CA THR A 15 -6.90 16.97 5.84
C THR A 15 -8.33 16.62 6.20
N ILE A 16 -9.16 17.65 6.37
CA ILE A 16 -10.60 17.53 6.59
C ILE A 16 -11.34 18.30 5.50
N VAL A 17 -12.43 17.72 4.99
CA VAL A 17 -13.39 18.41 4.11
C VAL A 17 -14.67 18.64 4.89
N LEU A 18 -15.10 19.90 4.93
CA LEU A 18 -16.35 20.29 5.57
C LEU A 18 -17.54 19.76 4.77
N ALA A 19 -18.47 19.04 5.40
CA ALA A 19 -19.71 18.60 4.76
C ALA A 19 -20.87 19.55 5.07
N GLU A 20 -21.00 19.99 6.31
CA GLU A 20 -22.03 20.93 6.75
C GLU A 20 -21.59 21.64 8.03
N THR A 21 -21.84 22.95 8.11
CA THR A 21 -21.78 23.72 9.36
C THR A 21 -22.99 24.65 9.45
N LYS A 22 -23.47 24.92 10.67
CA LYS A 22 -24.65 25.76 10.88
C LYS A 22 -24.27 27.25 10.86
N GLY A 23 -24.81 27.99 9.91
CA GLY A 23 -24.92 29.45 10.01
C GLY A 23 -23.68 30.27 9.63
N GLU A 24 -22.62 29.65 9.12
CA GLU A 24 -21.40 30.35 8.69
C GLU A 24 -21.29 30.46 7.17
N GLY A 25 -21.71 31.60 6.60
CA GLY A 25 -21.73 31.80 5.14
C GLY A 25 -20.37 31.77 4.44
N ARG A 26 -19.26 31.81 5.19
CA ARG A 26 -17.89 31.69 4.64
C ARG A 26 -17.39 30.25 4.59
N MET A 27 -18.16 29.30 5.10
CA MET A 27 -17.76 27.90 5.29
C MET A 27 -18.62 26.97 4.42
N PRO A 28 -18.47 26.98 3.09
CA PRO A 28 -19.26 26.14 2.20
C PRO A 28 -18.91 24.64 2.38
N ALA A 29 -19.88 23.77 2.12
CA ALA A 29 -19.63 22.35 1.95
C ALA A 29 -18.59 22.11 0.85
N GLY A 30 -17.69 21.15 1.06
CA GLY A 30 -16.53 20.88 0.20
C GLY A 30 -15.28 21.69 0.54
N LEU A 31 -15.35 22.68 1.45
CA LEU A 31 -14.17 23.43 1.87
C LEU A 31 -13.16 22.51 2.55
N ARG A 32 -11.90 22.56 2.13
CA ARG A 32 -10.82 21.75 2.70
C ARG A 32 -10.01 22.56 3.69
N GLY A 33 -9.46 21.88 4.69
CA GLY A 33 -8.55 22.45 5.66
C GLY A 33 -7.66 21.38 6.28
N THR A 34 -6.64 21.82 6.99
CA THR A 34 -5.72 20.94 7.72
C THR A 34 -5.88 21.14 9.22
N VAL A 35 -5.79 20.05 9.99
CA VAL A 35 -5.80 20.10 11.46
C VAL A 35 -4.52 20.79 11.94
N LYS A 36 -4.67 21.79 12.82
CA LYS A 36 -3.57 22.48 13.48
C LYS A 36 -3.27 21.85 14.85
N TYR A 37 -4.30 21.62 15.66
CA TYR A 37 -4.24 20.88 16.92
C TYR A 37 -5.66 20.63 17.45
N VAL A 38 -5.78 19.79 18.47
CA VAL A 38 -7.03 19.59 19.23
C VAL A 38 -6.83 20.15 20.64
N ASP A 39 -7.75 20.98 21.11
CA ASP A 39 -7.65 21.59 22.44
C ASP A 39 -8.13 20.67 23.57
N ASP A 40 -8.09 21.16 24.81
CA ASP A 40 -8.39 20.35 26.01
C ASP A 40 -9.87 20.02 26.17
N ILE A 41 -10.76 20.65 25.40
CA ILE A 41 -12.18 20.37 25.39
C ILE A 41 -12.61 19.55 24.16
N GLY A 42 -11.67 19.20 23.27
CA GLY A 42 -11.92 18.36 22.10
C GLY A 42 -12.39 19.12 20.85
N GLN A 43 -12.20 20.44 20.78
CA GLN A 43 -12.41 21.16 19.51
C GLN A 43 -11.18 21.02 18.60
N ILE A 44 -11.44 20.77 17.32
CA ILE A 44 -10.40 20.60 16.31
C ILE A 44 -10.11 21.97 15.70
N HIS A 45 -8.94 22.53 15.99
CA HIS A 45 -8.52 23.82 15.43
C HIS A 45 -7.97 23.61 14.03
N MET A 46 -8.54 24.33 13.07
CA MET A 46 -8.29 24.10 11.64
C MET A 46 -7.55 25.27 11.00
N LYS A 47 -6.84 24.97 9.91
CA LYS A 47 -6.37 25.93 8.91
C LYS A 47 -7.10 25.66 7.60
N TRP A 48 -8.13 26.44 7.32
CA TRP A 48 -8.97 26.29 6.13
C TRP A 48 -8.37 27.00 4.90
N GLU A 49 -8.64 26.47 3.70
CA GLU A 49 -8.17 27.05 2.43
C GLU A 49 -8.69 28.47 2.16
N ASN A 50 -9.87 28.81 2.68
CA ASN A 50 -10.44 30.16 2.61
C ASN A 50 -9.79 31.15 3.60
N GLY A 51 -8.76 30.72 4.35
CA GLY A 51 -8.08 31.50 5.38
C GLY A 51 -8.81 31.54 6.73
N SER A 52 -9.93 30.85 6.88
CA SER A 52 -10.63 30.71 8.16
C SER A 52 -9.81 29.86 9.14
N SER A 53 -10.03 30.11 10.44
CA SER A 53 -9.53 29.31 11.55
C SER A 53 -10.66 28.76 12.42
N LEU A 54 -11.88 28.67 11.88
CA LEU A 54 -13.03 28.14 12.60
C LEU A 54 -12.73 26.71 13.08
N ALA A 55 -12.86 26.47 14.38
CA ALA A 55 -12.68 25.15 14.97
C ALA A 55 -13.92 24.29 14.72
N LEU A 56 -13.72 22.97 14.60
CA LEU A 56 -14.80 22.00 14.45
C LEU A 56 -15.14 21.35 15.79
N ASN A 57 -16.43 21.11 16.02
CA ASN A 57 -16.93 20.26 17.08
C ASN A 57 -17.38 18.92 16.49
N VAL A 58 -16.77 17.82 16.94
CA VAL A 58 -17.06 16.46 16.46
C VAL A 58 -18.51 16.01 16.67
N GLU A 59 -19.25 16.64 17.58
CA GLU A 59 -20.65 16.29 17.89
C GLU A 59 -21.66 17.17 17.13
N GLU A 60 -21.26 18.36 16.69
CA GLU A 60 -22.15 19.34 16.06
C GLU A 60 -21.92 19.51 14.56
N ASP A 61 -20.66 19.48 14.12
CA ASP A 61 -20.27 19.68 12.73
C ASP A 61 -20.20 18.36 11.97
N LYS A 62 -20.49 18.42 10.66
CA LYS A 62 -20.33 17.28 9.76
C LYS A 62 -19.17 17.52 8.83
N PHE A 63 -18.24 16.58 8.79
CA PHE A 63 -17.06 16.65 7.96
C PHE A 63 -16.53 15.24 7.67
N ILE A 64 -15.67 15.13 6.68
CA ILE A 64 -14.99 13.88 6.32
C ILE A 64 -13.48 14.08 6.46
N MET A 65 -12.81 13.07 7.02
CA MET A 65 -11.36 13.00 6.99
C MET A 65 -10.96 12.58 5.58
N VAL A 66 -10.01 13.32 5.01
CA VAL A 66 -9.30 12.90 3.81
C VAL A 66 -7.97 12.37 4.28
N GLU A 67 -7.85 11.05 4.31
CA GLU A 67 -6.54 10.45 4.39
C GLU A 67 -5.78 10.88 3.14
N GLU A 68 -4.69 11.62 3.32
CA GLU A 68 -3.74 11.77 2.23
C GLU A 68 -3.24 10.36 1.91
N THR A 69 -3.58 9.84 0.73
CA THR A 69 -3.06 8.56 0.27
C THR A 69 -1.55 8.68 0.15
N LYS A 70 -0.85 8.26 1.21
CA LYS A 70 0.60 8.25 1.23
C LYS A 70 1.05 7.36 0.09
N LYS A 71 1.90 7.88 -0.78
CA LYS A 71 2.52 7.05 -1.80
C LYS A 71 3.60 6.19 -1.16
N ILE A 72 3.66 4.93 -1.58
CA ILE A 72 4.73 4.00 -1.20
C ILE A 72 5.49 3.60 -2.45
N SER A 73 6.81 3.43 -2.28
CA SER A 73 7.67 2.86 -3.29
C SER A 73 7.78 1.35 -3.09
N VAL A 74 7.33 0.59 -4.08
CA VAL A 74 7.27 -0.87 -4.06
C VAL A 74 8.02 -1.46 -5.25
N ILE A 75 8.40 -2.73 -5.16
CA ILE A 75 8.91 -3.48 -6.31
C ILE A 75 7.76 -4.24 -6.95
N LEU A 76 7.27 -3.78 -8.10
CA LEU A 76 6.31 -4.51 -8.92
C LEU A 76 7.02 -5.61 -9.72
N VAL A 77 6.50 -6.83 -9.63
CA VAL A 77 6.99 -8.01 -10.35
C VAL A 77 5.87 -8.57 -11.22
N GLU A 78 6.05 -8.52 -12.52
CA GLU A 78 5.10 -9.07 -13.49
C GLU A 78 5.65 -10.38 -14.11
N PRO A 79 4.77 -11.32 -14.50
CA PRO A 79 5.18 -12.51 -15.23
C PRO A 79 6.02 -12.15 -16.47
N GLY A 80 7.13 -12.86 -16.65
CA GLY A 80 8.01 -12.68 -17.80
C GLY A 80 8.80 -11.36 -17.87
N LYS A 81 8.70 -10.46 -16.89
CA LYS A 81 9.40 -9.17 -16.89
C LYS A 81 10.42 -9.02 -15.75
N TYR A 82 11.35 -8.08 -15.93
CA TYR A 82 12.23 -7.62 -14.86
C TYR A 82 11.43 -6.84 -13.80
N PRO A 83 11.83 -6.89 -12.52
CA PRO A 83 11.17 -6.14 -11.46
C PRO A 83 11.38 -4.62 -11.64
N LYS A 84 10.33 -3.84 -11.41
CA LYS A 84 10.35 -2.38 -11.50
C LYS A 84 10.01 -1.76 -10.15
N VAL A 85 10.75 -0.71 -9.79
CA VAL A 85 10.37 0.12 -8.65
C VAL A 85 9.35 1.13 -9.15
N ILE A 86 8.18 1.16 -8.51
CA ILE A 86 7.11 2.10 -8.83
C ILE A 86 6.67 2.82 -7.57
N GLU A 87 6.07 3.99 -7.74
CA GLU A 87 5.29 4.64 -6.69
C GLU A 87 3.81 4.34 -6.92
N MET A 88 3.10 3.98 -5.86
CA MET A 88 1.65 3.78 -5.89
C MET A 88 1.01 4.33 -4.62
N GLU A 89 -0.29 4.60 -4.68
CA GLU A 89 -1.06 4.98 -3.50
C GLU A 89 -1.12 3.80 -2.51
N ASN A 90 -0.96 4.10 -1.22
CA ASN A 90 -1.11 3.12 -0.14
C ASN A 90 -2.59 2.95 0.24
N SER A 91 -3.44 2.71 -0.76
CA SER A 91 -4.86 2.42 -0.60
C SER A 91 -5.15 1.00 -1.06
N LEU A 92 -6.15 0.36 -0.45
CA LEU A 92 -6.58 -0.99 -0.84
C LEU A 92 -6.94 -1.04 -2.34
N GLU A 93 -7.66 -0.04 -2.85
CA GLU A 93 -8.05 0.05 -4.26
C GLU A 93 -6.83 0.03 -5.20
N ALA A 94 -5.80 0.84 -4.92
CA ALA A 94 -4.59 0.88 -5.73
C ALA A 94 -3.79 -0.44 -5.66
N MET A 95 -3.78 -1.11 -4.50
CA MET A 95 -3.14 -2.42 -4.34
C MET A 95 -3.86 -3.50 -5.12
N GLN A 96 -5.20 -3.52 -5.06
CA GLN A 96 -6.03 -4.46 -5.83
C GLN A 96 -5.87 -4.24 -7.34
N GLU A 97 -5.80 -2.98 -7.79
CA GLU A 97 -5.50 -2.67 -9.19
C GLU A 97 -4.11 -3.17 -9.61
N ALA A 98 -3.10 -2.99 -8.75
CA ALA A 98 -1.73 -3.39 -9.04
C ALA A 98 -1.57 -4.91 -9.22
N VAL A 99 -2.25 -5.70 -8.38
CA VAL A 99 -2.17 -7.18 -8.43
C VAL A 99 -3.26 -7.82 -9.31
N GLY A 100 -4.34 -7.10 -9.62
CA GLY A 100 -5.43 -7.55 -10.48
C GLY A 100 -6.56 -8.31 -9.77
N GLY A 101 -6.74 -8.12 -8.45
CA GLY A 101 -7.76 -8.84 -7.67
C GLY A 101 -7.74 -8.50 -6.18
N TYR A 102 -8.43 -9.29 -5.36
CA TYR A 102 -8.33 -9.17 -3.90
C TYR A 102 -6.90 -9.49 -3.46
N ILE A 103 -6.37 -8.70 -2.52
CA ILE A 103 -4.98 -8.84 -2.10
C ILE A 103 -4.85 -9.89 -1.01
N GLU A 104 -3.76 -10.65 -1.08
CA GLU A 104 -3.25 -11.48 0.01
C GLU A 104 -1.88 -10.91 0.43
N GLU A 105 -1.69 -10.71 1.73
CA GLU A 105 -0.39 -10.42 2.32
C GLU A 105 0.32 -11.74 2.67
N TYR A 106 1.47 -11.96 2.05
CA TYR A 106 2.31 -13.13 2.29
C TYR A 106 3.71 -12.71 2.73
N MET A 107 4.09 -13.06 3.96
CA MET A 107 5.40 -12.75 4.57
C MET A 107 6.27 -14.00 4.74
N PRO A 108 6.87 -14.54 3.67
CA PRO A 108 7.74 -15.73 3.74
C PRO A 108 9.17 -15.42 4.24
N PHE A 109 9.49 -14.15 4.51
CA PHE A 109 10.85 -13.71 4.80
C PHE A 109 11.06 -13.41 6.28
N ILE A 110 12.31 -13.49 6.73
CA ILE A 110 12.70 -13.08 8.10
C ILE A 110 12.70 -11.55 8.21
N ASP A 111 12.96 -10.86 7.10
CA ASP A 111 12.82 -9.42 7.01
C ASP A 111 11.32 -9.04 7.07
N ASP A 112 11.00 -7.87 7.64
CA ASP A 112 9.65 -7.28 7.69
C ASP A 112 9.18 -6.84 6.30
N VAL A 113 9.10 -7.78 5.36
CA VAL A 113 8.82 -7.58 3.94
C VAL A 113 7.72 -8.52 3.51
N ALA A 114 6.68 -7.95 2.92
CA ALA A 114 5.55 -8.68 2.38
C ALA A 114 5.64 -8.79 0.85
N ILE A 115 5.23 -9.94 0.34
CA ILE A 115 4.68 -10.10 -1.00
C ILE A 115 3.19 -9.80 -0.90
N VAL A 116 2.70 -8.88 -1.72
CA VAL A 116 1.27 -8.64 -1.90
C VAL A 116 0.88 -9.09 -3.30
N CYS A 117 -0.01 -10.08 -3.37
CA CYS A 117 -0.44 -10.71 -4.62
C CYS A 117 -1.97 -10.88 -4.68
N ASN A 118 -2.50 -11.32 -5.83
CA ASN A 118 -3.90 -11.67 -5.96
C ASN A 118 -4.20 -13.00 -5.23
N GLU A 119 -5.05 -12.95 -4.20
CA GLU A 119 -5.48 -14.09 -3.38
C GLU A 119 -6.03 -15.24 -4.26
N GLU A 120 -6.75 -14.90 -5.32
CA GLU A 120 -7.36 -15.89 -6.22
C GLU A 120 -6.49 -16.20 -7.45
N GLY A 121 -5.29 -15.63 -7.58
CA GLY A 121 -4.50 -15.69 -8.83
C GLY A 121 -4.23 -17.12 -9.30
N LYS A 122 -3.88 -18.02 -8.38
CA LYS A 122 -3.68 -19.45 -8.70
C LYS A 122 -4.98 -20.15 -9.09
N MET A 123 -6.06 -19.87 -8.36
CA MET A 123 -7.37 -20.48 -8.57
C MET A 123 -7.97 -20.05 -9.92
N ASN A 124 -7.70 -18.81 -10.33
CA ASN A 124 -8.14 -18.22 -11.59
C ASN A 124 -7.19 -18.55 -12.76
N GLY A 125 -6.13 -19.32 -12.53
CA GLY A 125 -5.21 -19.77 -13.57
C GLY A 125 -4.30 -18.68 -14.13
N GLU A 126 -3.96 -17.67 -13.32
CA GLU A 126 -2.98 -16.65 -13.71
C GLU A 126 -1.60 -17.26 -13.98
N GLU A 127 -0.79 -16.56 -14.78
CA GLU A 127 0.55 -17.02 -15.14
C GLU A 127 1.46 -17.11 -13.91
N LEU A 128 2.13 -18.24 -13.72
CA LEU A 128 3.12 -18.41 -12.66
C LEU A 128 4.28 -17.42 -12.85
N ASN A 129 4.64 -16.70 -11.79
CA ASN A 129 5.54 -15.56 -11.88
C ASN A 129 6.91 -15.81 -11.24
N ARG A 130 6.95 -16.07 -9.93
CA ARG A 130 8.19 -16.31 -9.17
C ARG A 130 8.01 -17.37 -8.09
N ALA A 131 9.01 -18.21 -7.92
CA ALA A 131 9.16 -19.12 -6.81
C ALA A 131 9.53 -18.35 -5.54
N VAL A 132 8.96 -18.82 -4.43
CA VAL A 132 9.33 -18.45 -3.08
C VAL A 132 9.99 -19.66 -2.45
N TYR A 133 11.16 -19.44 -1.87
CA TYR A 133 11.97 -20.46 -1.22
C TYR A 133 12.05 -20.17 0.27
N ASP A 134 12.07 -21.22 1.07
CA ASP A 134 12.32 -21.11 2.49
C ASP A 134 13.81 -20.83 2.78
N LYS A 135 14.16 -20.82 4.07
CA LYS A 135 15.54 -20.59 4.55
C LYS A 135 16.53 -21.70 4.16
N ASP A 136 16.03 -22.91 3.88
CA ASP A 136 16.82 -24.08 3.54
C ASP A 136 16.99 -24.22 2.01
N GLY A 137 16.30 -23.35 1.25
CA GLY A 137 16.35 -23.31 -0.21
C GLY A 137 15.32 -24.21 -0.88
N GLU A 138 14.38 -24.77 -0.12
CA GLU A 138 13.32 -25.61 -0.63
C GLU A 138 12.19 -24.76 -1.19
N LEU A 139 11.59 -25.23 -2.30
CA LEU A 139 10.48 -24.54 -2.94
C LEU A 139 9.26 -24.56 -2.01
N MET A 140 8.91 -23.40 -1.47
CA MET A 140 7.79 -23.23 -0.55
C MET A 140 6.50 -22.93 -1.33
N ASP A 141 6.58 -22.01 -2.29
CA ASP A 141 5.41 -21.60 -3.08
C ASP A 141 5.81 -21.03 -4.45
N ILE A 142 4.83 -20.82 -5.32
CA ILE A 142 4.97 -20.10 -6.59
C ILE A 142 3.86 -19.06 -6.68
N VAL A 143 4.23 -17.78 -6.70
CA VAL A 143 3.25 -16.69 -6.87
C VAL A 143 2.72 -16.72 -8.30
N ALA A 144 1.40 -16.64 -8.47
CA ALA A 144 0.73 -16.48 -9.76
C ALA A 144 0.31 -15.02 -9.95
N GLY A 145 0.41 -14.51 -11.18
CA GLY A 145 0.01 -13.16 -11.49
C GLY A 145 1.03 -12.08 -11.16
N LYS A 146 0.58 -10.83 -11.20
CA LYS A 146 1.38 -9.69 -10.71
C LYS A 146 1.42 -9.72 -9.20
N PHE A 147 2.56 -9.33 -8.64
CA PHE A 147 2.67 -9.06 -7.21
C PHE A 147 3.59 -7.87 -7.00
N PHE A 148 3.52 -7.25 -5.83
CA PHE A 148 4.51 -6.27 -5.42
C PHE A 148 5.14 -6.64 -4.08
N VAL A 149 6.34 -6.12 -3.86
CA VAL A 149 7.09 -6.29 -2.61
C VAL A 149 7.15 -4.94 -1.90
N CYS A 150 6.80 -4.92 -0.62
CA CYS A 150 6.76 -3.71 0.21
C CYS A 150 7.31 -3.98 1.62
N TYR A 151 7.57 -2.92 2.37
CA TYR A 151 7.96 -3.02 3.77
C TYR A 151 6.70 -3.14 4.63
N ALA A 152 6.63 -4.16 5.48
CA ALA A 152 5.48 -4.50 6.30
C ALA A 152 5.94 -4.81 7.74
N PRO A 153 6.31 -3.78 8.54
CA PRO A 153 6.63 -3.98 9.95
C PRO A 153 5.45 -4.54 10.71
N ILE A 154 5.68 -5.53 11.57
CA ILE A 154 4.64 -6.13 12.42
C ILE A 154 3.92 -5.08 13.29
N GLU A 155 4.61 -3.98 13.61
CA GLU A 155 4.10 -2.87 14.42
C GLU A 155 3.23 -1.88 13.62
N SER A 156 3.13 -2.05 12.30
CA SER A 156 2.48 -1.12 11.37
C SER A 156 1.26 -1.77 10.73
N GLU A 157 0.11 -1.12 10.84
CA GLU A 157 -1.11 -1.54 10.12
C GLU A 157 -1.10 -1.11 8.64
N ASN A 158 -0.10 -0.34 8.23
CA ASN A 158 0.06 0.14 6.86
C ASN A 158 1.34 -0.40 6.23
N PHE A 159 1.29 -0.70 4.93
CA PHE A 159 2.50 -0.94 4.14
C PHE A 159 3.33 0.34 3.99
N GLN A 160 4.62 0.17 3.82
CA GLN A 160 5.59 1.26 3.73
C GLN A 160 6.53 1.05 2.54
N SER A 161 7.22 2.13 2.16
CA SER A 161 8.29 2.04 1.16
C SER A 161 9.43 1.17 1.67
N LEU A 162 10.02 0.36 0.78
CA LEU A 162 11.19 -0.44 1.13
C LEU A 162 12.38 0.46 1.50
N PRO A 163 13.06 0.22 2.64
CA PRO A 163 14.41 0.70 2.88
C PRO A 163 15.34 0.34 1.72
N LYS A 164 16.30 1.21 1.40
CA LYS A 164 17.06 1.10 0.15
C LYS A 164 17.87 -0.18 0.01
N ASP A 165 18.37 -0.70 1.12
CA ASP A 165 19.07 -1.98 1.22
C ASP A 165 18.14 -3.17 0.95
N LEU A 166 16.94 -3.17 1.53
CA LEU A 166 15.91 -4.19 1.25
C LEU A 166 15.42 -4.09 -0.20
N GLU A 167 15.19 -2.89 -0.73
CA GLU A 167 14.83 -2.70 -2.13
C GLU A 167 15.86 -3.37 -3.06
N ASN A 168 17.15 -3.11 -2.85
CA ASN A 168 18.22 -3.73 -3.65
C ASN A 168 18.23 -5.26 -3.51
N LYS A 169 18.13 -5.78 -2.28
CA LYS A 169 18.08 -7.22 -1.99
C LYS A 169 16.95 -7.92 -2.74
N TYR A 170 15.73 -7.38 -2.69
CA TYR A 170 14.55 -8.00 -3.30
C TYR A 170 14.47 -7.79 -4.81
N ARG A 171 15.01 -6.68 -5.34
CA ARG A 171 15.18 -6.52 -6.80
C ARG A 171 16.12 -7.57 -7.37
N ASP A 172 17.22 -7.87 -6.68
CA ASP A 172 18.13 -8.93 -7.10
C ASP A 172 17.52 -10.32 -6.92
N LYS A 173 16.80 -10.56 -5.82
CA LYS A 173 16.09 -11.84 -5.57
C LYS A 173 15.10 -12.17 -6.70
N PHE A 174 14.30 -11.20 -7.15
CA PHE A 174 13.26 -11.41 -8.16
C PHE A 174 13.67 -11.00 -9.58
N LYS A 175 14.97 -10.76 -9.80
CA LYS A 175 15.52 -10.18 -11.02
C LYS A 175 15.07 -10.90 -12.28
N TYR A 176 15.23 -12.21 -12.34
CA TYR A 176 14.96 -12.98 -13.54
C TYR A 176 13.60 -13.67 -13.47
N PRO A 177 12.80 -13.60 -14.53
CA PRO A 177 11.67 -14.49 -14.73
C PRO A 177 12.03 -15.95 -14.70
N GLU A 178 11.05 -16.77 -14.34
CA GLU A 178 11.23 -18.19 -14.09
C GLU A 178 10.25 -19.01 -14.91
N ARG A 179 10.70 -20.19 -15.34
CA ARG A 179 9.85 -21.21 -15.95
C ARG A 179 9.62 -22.33 -14.96
N PHE A 180 8.39 -22.80 -14.92
CA PHE A 180 7.95 -23.87 -14.03
C PHE A 180 7.55 -25.08 -14.87
N PHE A 181 8.10 -26.24 -14.55
CA PHE A 181 7.77 -27.48 -15.26
C PHE A 181 7.86 -28.67 -14.33
N LYS A 182 7.01 -29.67 -14.56
CA LYS A 182 7.03 -30.91 -13.80
C LYS A 182 8.00 -31.89 -14.43
N GLN A 183 8.95 -32.39 -13.64
CA GLN A 183 9.91 -33.42 -14.05
C GLN A 183 10.00 -34.48 -12.95
N ASN A 184 9.76 -35.75 -13.31
CA ASN A 184 9.80 -36.89 -12.38
C ASN A 184 8.91 -36.73 -11.12
N GLY A 185 7.78 -36.02 -11.24
CA GLY A 185 6.87 -35.79 -10.11
C GLY A 185 7.16 -34.51 -9.33
N GLU A 186 8.34 -33.90 -9.49
CA GLU A 186 8.76 -32.68 -8.83
C GLU A 186 8.55 -31.44 -9.71
N ILE A 187 8.33 -30.29 -9.08
CA ILE A 187 8.35 -29.01 -9.79
C ILE A 187 9.81 -28.56 -9.90
N LYS A 188 10.22 -28.21 -11.13
CA LYS A 188 11.51 -27.59 -11.41
C LYS A 188 11.29 -26.15 -11.85
N VAL A 189 12.20 -25.29 -11.38
CA VAL A 189 12.21 -23.85 -11.63
C VAL A 189 13.49 -23.51 -12.38
N ALA A 190 13.38 -22.77 -13.49
CA ALA A 190 14.55 -22.34 -14.25
C ALA A 190 14.46 -20.84 -14.59
N PRO A 191 15.38 -19.99 -14.11
CA PRO A 191 15.40 -18.58 -14.46
C PRO A 191 15.81 -18.37 -15.92
N TYR A 192 15.31 -17.31 -16.56
CA TYR A 192 15.68 -16.95 -17.92
C TYR A 192 15.81 -15.44 -18.09
N LYS A 193 16.55 -15.04 -19.14
CA LYS A 193 16.62 -13.65 -19.57
C LYS A 193 15.47 -13.38 -20.55
N PRO A 194 14.59 -12.39 -20.29
CA PRO A 194 13.58 -11.96 -21.24
C PRO A 194 14.20 -11.59 -22.58
N VAL A 195 13.56 -11.99 -23.68
CA VAL A 195 14.07 -11.81 -25.04
C VAL A 195 13.25 -10.71 -25.72
N THR A 196 13.53 -9.41 -25.45
CA THR A 196 13.29 -8.20 -26.31
C THR A 196 13.25 -6.87 -25.52
N LYS A 197 13.56 -5.76 -26.21
CA LYS A 197 13.60 -4.36 -25.71
C LYS A 197 12.24 -3.77 -25.30
N ASP A 198 11.12 -4.36 -25.70
CA ASP A 198 9.78 -3.87 -25.37
C ASP A 198 9.31 -4.30 -23.97
N MET A 199 10.03 -5.23 -23.33
CA MET A 199 9.75 -5.70 -21.96
C MET A 199 10.60 -4.98 -20.89
N GLU A 200 11.45 -4.03 -21.31
CA GLU A 200 12.28 -3.17 -20.44
C GLU A 200 11.63 -1.81 -20.13
N ARG A 201 10.57 -1.41 -20.86
CA ARG A 201 9.87 -0.12 -20.68
C ARG A 201 8.70 -0.24 -19.72
#